data_AF-A0A7L4AF68-F1
#
_entry.id   AF-A0A7L4AF68-F1
#
_cell.length_a   1.000
_cell.length_b   1.000
_cell.length_c   1.000
_cell.angle_alpha   90.00
_cell.angle_beta   90.00
_cell.angle_gamma   90.00
#
_symmetry.space_group_name_H-M   'P 1'
#
loop_
_entity.id
_entity.type
_entity.pdbx_description
1 polymer ?
#
loop_
_entity_poly.entity_id
_entity_poly.type
_entity_poly.pdbx_seq_one_letter_code
_entity_poly.pdbx_strand_id
1 'polypeptide(L)'
;YFSFFFSFFFFFFFNRAIKKKNPGVLLPIVPLSFIFAYQYDMGYGTLLQRIKGEAENILDTQSTLLQLPKGPLTYEDLEKIRRSQSKFFIEK
;
A
#
# COMPACT_ATOMS: atom_id res chain seq x y z
N TYR A 1 -5.58 23.00 -3.24
CA TYR A 1 -5.58 24.30 -2.54
C TYR A 1 -4.24 24.64 -1.90
N PHE A 2 -3.72 23.82 -0.98
CA PHE A 2 -2.45 24.12 -0.29
C PHE A 2 -1.24 24.24 -1.24
N SER A 3 -1.12 23.40 -2.27
CA SER A 3 -0.02 23.48 -3.25
C SER A 3 0.04 24.82 -4.00
N PHE A 4 -1.12 25.38 -4.37
CA PHE A 4 -1.20 26.68 -5.03
C PHE A 4 -0.78 27.81 -4.08
N PHE A 5 -1.26 27.75 -2.84
CA PHE A 5 -0.85 28.68 -1.78
C PHE A 5 0.67 28.63 -1.52
N PHE A 6 1.23 27.43 -1.38
CA PHE A 6 2.66 27.22 -1.17
C PHE A 6 3.48 27.78 -2.33
N SER A 7 3.11 27.48 -3.59
CA SER A 7 3.80 28.00 -4.76
C SER A 7 3.79 29.52 -4.81
N PHE A 8 2.64 30.16 -4.56
CA PHE A 8 2.55 31.62 -4.54
C PHE A 8 3.47 32.24 -3.47
N PHE A 9 3.44 31.72 -2.24
CA PHE A 9 4.30 32.17 -1.16
C PHE A 9 5.79 31.92 -1.45
N PHE A 10 6.12 30.74 -1.97
CA PHE A 10 7.48 30.39 -2.34
C PHE A 10 8.05 31.39 -3.36
N PHE A 11 7.32 31.66 -4.45
CA PHE A 11 7.73 32.65 -5.44
C PHE A 11 7.88 34.06 -4.83
N PHE A 12 6.93 34.50 -4.00
CA PHE A 12 7.00 35.81 -3.34
C PHE A 12 8.24 35.97 -2.45
N PHE A 13 8.48 35.00 -1.58
CA PHE A 13 9.60 35.00 -0.65
C PHE A 13 10.95 34.82 -1.35
N PHE A 14 11.02 33.99 -2.39
CA PHE A 14 12.21 33.79 -3.22
C PHE A 14 12.63 35.08 -3.93
N ASN A 15 11.67 35.75 -4.58
CA ASN A 15 11.91 37.06 -5.21
C ASN A 15 12.36 38.10 -4.17
N ARG A 16 11.75 38.11 -2.98
CA ARG A 16 12.11 39.05 -1.91
C ARG A 16 13.50 38.78 -1.33
N ALA A 17 13.90 37.52 -1.20
CA ALA A 17 15.23 37.12 -0.73
C ALA A 17 16.33 37.60 -1.69
N ILE A 18 16.13 37.45 -3.00
CA ILE A 18 17.04 37.95 -4.04
C ILE A 18 17.12 39.49 -3.97
N LYS A 19 15.98 40.19 -3.98
CA LYS A 19 15.95 41.66 -3.95
C LYS A 19 16.61 42.25 -2.71
N LYS A 20 16.41 41.65 -1.53
CA LYS A 20 17.03 42.12 -0.28
C LYS A 20 18.44 41.58 -0.04
N LYS A 21 18.95 40.69 -0.90
CA LYS A 21 20.19 39.93 -0.68
C LYS A 21 20.27 39.30 0.71
N ASN A 22 19.12 38.91 1.26
CA ASN A 22 19.01 38.37 2.60
C ASN A 22 18.31 37.00 2.54
N PRO A 23 19.06 35.90 2.65
CA PRO A 23 18.49 34.56 2.61
C PRO A 23 17.60 34.25 3.82
N GLY A 24 17.74 34.99 4.93
CA GLY A 24 16.89 34.85 6.12
C GLY A 24 15.42 35.15 5.85
N VAL A 25 15.09 35.82 4.75
CA VAL A 25 13.71 36.01 4.30
C VAL A 25 13.03 34.66 3.98
N LEU A 26 13.79 33.61 3.62
CA LEU A 26 13.25 32.28 3.32
C LEU A 26 12.91 31.45 4.57
N LEU A 27 13.23 31.91 5.79
CA LEU A 27 12.95 31.17 7.03
C LEU A 27 11.51 30.63 7.13
N PRO A 28 10.45 31.40 6.79
CA PRO A 28 9.08 30.91 6.85
C PRO A 28 8.76 29.79 5.84
N ILE A 29 9.54 29.65 4.77
CA ILE A 29 9.35 28.58 3.77
C ILE A 29 9.70 27.21 4.34
N VAL A 30 10.61 27.14 5.32
CA VAL A 30 11.05 25.88 5.92
C VAL A 30 9.88 25.12 6.58
N PRO A 31 9.12 25.67 7.56
CA PRO A 31 7.97 24.96 8.12
C PRO A 31 6.87 24.69 7.08
N LEU A 32 6.68 25.58 6.11
CA LEU A 32 5.71 25.41 5.02
C LEU A 32 6.07 24.22 4.11
N SER A 33 7.36 23.97 3.86
CA SER A 33 7.80 22.84 3.03
C SER A 33 7.59 21.50 3.73
N PHE A 34 7.72 21.42 5.06
CA PHE A 34 7.36 20.21 5.81
C PHE A 34 5.87 19.86 5.65
N ILE A 35 4.99 20.85 5.77
CA ILE A 35 3.55 20.65 5.56
C ILE A 35 3.27 20.22 4.12
N PHE A 36 3.96 20.84 3.15
CA PHE A 36 3.82 20.48 1.73
C PHE A 36 4.25 19.03 1.46
N ALA A 37 5.41 18.62 1.98
CA ALA A 37 5.91 17.26 1.85
C ALA A 37 4.97 16.24 2.49
N TYR A 38 4.43 16.55 3.67
CA TYR A 38 3.43 15.69 4.35
C TYR A 38 2.16 15.52 3.51
N GLN A 39 1.61 16.62 2.98
CA GLN A 39 0.42 16.56 2.12
C GLN A 39 0.69 15.80 0.82
N TYR A 40 1.89 15.94 0.26
CA TYR A 40 2.31 15.20 -0.92
C TYR A 40 2.40 13.70 -0.65
N ASP A 41 3.02 13.31 0.46
CA ASP A 41 3.15 11.91 0.89
C ASP A 41 1.78 11.25 1.12
N MET A 42 0.85 11.97 1.76
CA MET A 42 -0.54 11.50 1.93
C MET A 42 -1.31 11.36 0.61
N GLY A 43 -0.85 11.96 -0.49
CA GLY A 43 -1.53 11.92 -1.79
C GLY A 43 -1.69 10.51 -2.36
N TYR A 44 -0.83 9.57 -1.96
CA TYR A 44 -0.89 8.16 -2.36
C TYR A 44 -1.82 7.30 -1.50
N GLY A 45 -2.55 7.92 -0.56
CA GLY A 45 -3.40 7.21 0.40
C GLY A 45 -2.61 6.46 1.47
N THR A 46 -3.34 5.93 2.45
CA THR A 46 -2.75 5.20 3.57
C THR A 46 -2.31 3.80 3.15
N LEU A 47 -1.38 3.22 3.91
CA LEU A 47 -1.00 1.81 3.75
C LEU A 47 -2.22 0.88 3.74
N LEU A 48 -3.20 1.15 4.61
CA LEU A 48 -4.43 0.36 4.72
C LEU A 48 -5.24 0.39 3.42
N GLN A 49 -5.35 1.55 2.78
CA GLN A 49 -6.03 1.68 1.49
C GLN A 49 -5.34 0.85 0.40
N ARG A 50 -4.00 0.81 0.41
CA ARG A 50 -3.22 0.00 -0.55
C ARG A 50 -3.39 -1.49 -0.30
N ILE A 51 -3.32 -1.93 0.97
CA ILE A 51 -3.56 -3.33 1.34
C ILE A 51 -4.96 -3.76 0.91
N LYS A 52 -5.97 -2.90 1.12
CA LYS A 52 -7.33 -3.18 0.70
C LYS A 52 -7.45 -3.30 -0.82
N GLY A 53 -6.88 -2.35 -1.57
CA GLY A 53 -6.90 -2.39 -3.03
C GLY A 53 -6.19 -3.64 -3.59
N GLU A 54 -5.06 -4.03 -3.00
CA GLU A 54 -4.37 -5.25 -3.41
C GLU A 54 -5.18 -6.50 -3.09
N ALA A 55 -5.83 -6.55 -1.91
CA ALA A 55 -6.71 -7.66 -1.56
C ALA A 55 -7.90 -7.79 -2.53
N GLU A 56 -8.53 -6.67 -2.90
CA GLU A 56 -9.59 -6.64 -3.93
C GLU A 56 -9.05 -7.14 -5.28
N ASN A 57 -7.86 -6.69 -5.70
CA ASN A 57 -7.22 -7.15 -6.93
C ASN A 57 -6.95 -8.66 -6.94
N ILE A 58 -6.50 -9.24 -5.81
CA ILE A 58 -6.28 -10.69 -5.69
C ILE A 58 -7.61 -11.46 -5.83
N LEU A 59 -8.66 -10.99 -5.16
CA LEU A 59 -9.98 -11.60 -5.21
C LEU A 59 -10.55 -11.61 -6.63
N ASP A 60 -10.40 -10.50 -7.36
CA ASP A 60 -11.01 -10.33 -8.68
C ASP A 60 -10.17 -10.93 -9.83
N THR A 61 -8.85 -10.81 -9.76
CA THR A 61 -7.96 -11.14 -10.90
C THR A 61 -7.09 -12.36 -10.67
N GLN A 62 -6.84 -12.76 -9.42
CA GLN A 62 -5.87 -13.81 -9.07
C GLN A 62 -6.52 -14.98 -8.33
N SER A 63 -7.67 -15.44 -8.81
CA SER A 63 -8.42 -16.56 -8.21
C SER A 63 -7.59 -17.83 -8.05
N THR A 64 -6.55 -18.03 -8.87
CA THR A 64 -5.62 -19.16 -8.77
C THR A 64 -4.81 -19.18 -7.47
N LEU A 65 -4.48 -18.01 -6.89
CA LEU A 65 -3.76 -17.92 -5.61
C LEU A 65 -4.64 -18.34 -4.42
N LEU A 66 -5.97 -18.30 -4.61
CA LEU A 66 -6.96 -18.64 -3.59
C LEU A 66 -7.44 -20.09 -3.69
N GLN A 67 -7.04 -20.81 -4.74
CA GLN A 67 -7.41 -22.21 -4.91
C GLN A 67 -6.68 -23.07 -3.88
N LEU A 68 -7.43 -23.98 -3.26
CA LEU A 68 -6.85 -25.00 -2.39
C LEU A 68 -5.84 -25.85 -3.17
N PRO A 69 -4.63 -26.07 -2.63
CA PRO A 69 -3.70 -26.99 -3.25
C PRO A 69 -4.34 -28.39 -3.29
N LYS A 70 -4.42 -28.97 -4.49
CA LYS A 70 -5.12 -30.25 -4.80
C LYS A 70 -6.65 -30.19 -4.78
N GLY A 71 -7.25 -29.00 -4.70
CA GLY A 71 -8.69 -28.80 -4.75
C GLY A 71 -9.42 -29.22 -3.46
N PRO A 72 -10.76 -29.18 -3.45
CA PRO A 72 -11.56 -29.62 -2.32
C PRO A 72 -11.46 -31.15 -2.15
N LEU A 73 -11.52 -31.60 -0.89
CA LEU A 73 -11.48 -33.02 -0.56
C LEU A 73 -12.71 -33.75 -1.13
N THR A 74 -12.49 -34.69 -2.04
CA THR A 74 -13.59 -35.47 -2.63
C THR A 74 -13.90 -36.73 -1.81
N TYR A 75 -15.10 -37.29 -1.97
CA TYR A 75 -15.47 -38.57 -1.35
C TYR A 75 -14.50 -39.70 -1.77
N GLU A 76 -14.05 -39.70 -3.02
CA GLU A 76 -13.11 -40.71 -3.52
C GLU A 76 -11.75 -40.60 -2.83
N ASP A 77 -11.26 -39.37 -2.62
CA ASP A 77 -10.01 -39.14 -1.89
C ASP A 77 -10.14 -39.60 -0.44
N LEU A 78 -11.27 -39.31 0.22
CA LEU A 78 -11.59 -39.80 1.56
C LEU A 78 -11.63 -41.33 1.62
N GLU A 79 -12.26 -41.97 0.64
CA GLU A 79 -12.40 -43.42 0.59
C GLU A 79 -11.04 -44.11 0.33
N LYS A 80 -10.16 -43.50 -0.48
CA LYS A 80 -8.77 -43.93 -0.66
C LYS A 80 -7.97 -43.84 0.65
N ILE A 81 -8.06 -42.71 1.36
CA ILE A 81 -7.40 -42.51 2.67
C ILE A 81 -7.90 -43.53 3.69
N ARG A 82 -9.21 -43.76 3.75
CA ARG A 82 -9.81 -44.74 4.66
C ARG A 82 -9.30 -46.16 4.39
N ARG A 83 -9.21 -46.56 3.11
CA ARG A 83 -8.71 -47.88 2.70
C ARG A 83 -7.21 -48.06 2.94
N SER A 84 -6.42 -47.01 2.75
CA SER A 84 -4.98 -47.10 3.04
C SER A 84 -4.71 -47.22 4.54
N GLN A 85 -5.45 -46.49 5.39
CA GLN A 85 -5.40 -46.64 6.84
C GLN A 85 -5.84 -48.04 7.30
N SER A 86 -6.91 -48.60 6.73
CA SER A 86 -7.36 -49.95 7.10
C SER A 86 -6.33 -51.01 6.71
N LYS A 87 -5.66 -50.88 5.56
CA LYS A 87 -4.60 -51.82 5.15
C LYS A 87 -3.39 -51.75 6.08
N PHE A 88 -2.95 -50.54 6.44
CA PHE A 88 -1.83 -50.34 7.36
C PHE A 88 -2.04 -51.01 8.73
N PHE A 89 -3.27 -51.02 9.25
CA PHE A 89 -3.58 -51.65 10.53
C PHE A 89 -3.65 -53.18 10.46
N ILE A 90 -3.92 -53.75 9.27
CA ILE A 90 -3.99 -55.19 9.06
C ILE A 90 -2.59 -55.79 8.81
N GLU A 91 -1.67 -55.02 8.21
CA GLU A 91 -0.30 -55.46 7.88
C GLU A 91 0.70 -55.33 9.06
N LYS A 92 0.27 -54.88 10.24
CA LYS A 92 1.10 -54.72 11.44
C LYS A 92 0.86 -55.83 12.45
#